data_AF-A0A2J6WRU1-F1
#
_entry.id   AF-A0A2J6WRU1-F1
#
_cell.length_a   1.000
_cell.length_b   1.000
_cell.length_c   1.000
_cell.angle_alpha   90.00
_cell.angle_beta   90.00
_cell.angle_gamma   90.00
#
_symmetry.space_group_name_H-M   'P 1'
#
loop_
_entity.id
_entity.type
_entity.pdbx_description
1 polymer ?
#
loop_
_entity_poly.entity_id
_entity_poly.type
_entity_poly.pdbx_seq_one_letter_code
_entity_poly.pdbx_strand_id
1 'polypeptide(L)'
;MEALLVCNVGNRDLDCPTLPKQTSERQWAQAALAQYDKLRTTFQLRIIAKALRYLAEQSVTLVRVVLIASDQPVSVGEQFYQSDTVYTAQIIARLLADGLTPYPPVDPARIETWIIQDEHGNGCDPSDYDLTLRFLERQLLKLAAEYPNHTAFLEVTGGTPAMTTGLLIAGTE
;
A
#
# COMPACT_ATOMS: atom_id res chain seq x y z
N MET A 1 -6.26 -19.76 9.14
CA MET A 1 -7.32 -19.10 8.35
C MET A 1 -6.65 -18.45 7.15
N GLU A 2 -7.24 -18.51 5.97
CA GLU A 2 -6.73 -17.81 4.77
C GLU A 2 -7.48 -16.48 4.57
N ALA A 3 -6.76 -15.43 4.20
CA ALA A 3 -7.34 -14.10 4.08
C ALA A 3 -6.60 -13.21 3.06
N LEU A 4 -7.25 -12.11 2.70
CA LEU A 4 -6.68 -11.00 1.93
C LEU A 4 -6.28 -9.88 2.90
N LEU A 5 -5.24 -9.14 2.56
CA LEU A 5 -4.91 -7.87 3.22
C LEU A 5 -4.89 -6.76 2.17
N VAL A 6 -5.70 -5.72 2.36
CA VAL A 6 -5.75 -4.54 1.50
C VAL A 6 -5.33 -3.34 2.34
N CYS A 7 -4.26 -2.67 1.94
CA CYS A 7 -3.66 -1.57 2.71
C CYS A 7 -3.54 -0.31 1.88
N ASN A 8 -3.97 0.83 2.43
CA ASN A 8 -3.52 2.12 1.93
C ASN A 8 -2.05 2.35 2.31
N VAL A 9 -1.25 2.86 1.38
CA VAL A 9 0.15 3.22 1.62
C VAL A 9 0.26 4.74 1.75
N GLY A 10 0.65 5.20 2.93
CA GLY A 10 0.97 6.61 3.21
C GLY A 10 2.45 6.86 3.47
N ASN A 11 2.82 8.14 3.50
CA ASN A 11 4.22 8.58 3.67
C ASN A 11 4.79 8.27 5.07
N ARG A 12 3.95 7.81 6.00
CA ARG A 12 4.35 7.40 7.35
C ARG A 12 4.41 5.89 7.52
N ASP A 13 4.05 5.11 6.50
CA ASP A 13 4.07 3.64 6.58
C ASP A 13 5.48 3.08 6.67
N LEU A 14 6.42 3.71 5.97
CA LEU A 14 7.78 3.25 5.86
C LEU A 14 8.74 4.31 6.41
N ASP A 15 9.63 3.86 7.28
CA ASP A 15 10.73 4.65 7.81
C ASP A 15 12.06 3.87 7.68
N CYS A 16 13.18 4.59 7.66
CA CYS A 16 14.53 4.01 7.59
C CYS A 16 15.47 4.88 8.44
N PRO A 17 15.80 4.48 9.68
CA PRO A 17 16.65 5.29 10.56
C PRO A 17 18.04 5.60 10.00
N THR A 18 18.58 4.73 9.13
CA THR A 18 19.88 4.91 8.48
C THR A 18 19.83 5.83 7.27
N LEU A 19 18.64 6.12 6.75
CA LEU A 19 18.39 7.06 5.66
C LEU A 19 17.16 7.90 6.01
N PRO A 20 17.29 8.91 6.89
CA PRO A 20 16.16 9.73 7.30
C PRO A 20 15.59 10.55 6.13
N LYS A 21 14.27 10.82 6.17
CA LYS A 21 13.58 11.62 5.15
C LYS A 21 14.01 13.09 5.23
N GLN A 22 14.86 13.51 4.29
CA GLN A 22 15.31 14.92 4.13
C GLN A 22 14.76 15.57 2.85
N THR A 23 14.21 14.76 1.95
CA THR A 23 13.64 15.17 0.66
C THR A 23 12.15 14.83 0.62
N SER A 24 11.51 15.05 -0.53
CA SER A 24 10.13 14.58 -0.75
C SER A 24 10.02 13.06 -0.58
N GLU A 25 8.80 12.57 -0.34
CA GLU A 25 8.53 11.13 -0.21
C GLU A 25 9.01 10.38 -1.45
N ARG A 26 8.65 10.85 -2.64
CA ARG A 26 9.03 10.21 -3.91
C ARG A 26 10.55 10.11 -4.03
N GLN A 27 11.26 11.23 -3.86
CA GLN A 27 12.72 11.29 -4.00
C GLN A 27 13.42 10.39 -2.98
N TRP A 28 12.96 10.44 -1.73
CA TRP A 28 13.52 9.62 -0.66
C TRP A 28 13.30 8.13 -0.94
N ALA A 29 12.09 7.73 -1.31
CA ALA A 29 11.74 6.35 -1.58
C ALA A 29 12.48 5.81 -2.80
N GLN A 30 12.66 6.60 -3.86
CA GLN A 30 13.51 6.23 -5.01
C GLN A 30 14.96 5.96 -4.58
N ALA A 31 15.55 6.85 -3.79
CA ALA A 31 16.92 6.70 -3.30
C ALA A 31 17.08 5.50 -2.34
N ALA A 32 16.07 5.25 -1.51
CA ALA A 32 16.00 4.12 -0.61
C ALA A 32 15.86 2.80 -1.38
N LEU A 33 14.98 2.74 -2.38
CA LEU A 33 14.75 1.58 -3.23
C LEU A 33 16.01 1.21 -4.04
N ALA A 34 16.73 2.21 -4.57
CA ALA A 34 18.01 1.99 -5.25
C ALA A 34 19.09 1.37 -4.34
N GLN A 35 18.92 1.47 -3.03
CA GLN A 35 19.83 0.93 -2.01
C GLN A 35 19.18 -0.19 -1.18
N TYR A 36 18.08 -0.78 -1.69
CA TYR A 36 17.24 -1.72 -0.94
C TYR A 36 18.05 -2.80 -0.23
N ASP A 37 18.93 -3.51 -0.95
CA ASP A 37 19.69 -4.64 -0.38
C ASP A 37 20.55 -4.24 0.83
N LYS A 38 21.04 -2.99 0.85
CA LYS A 38 21.84 -2.43 1.96
C LYS A 38 20.97 -2.00 3.12
N LEU A 39 19.75 -1.52 2.84
CA LEU A 39 18.85 -0.92 3.81
C LEU A 39 17.78 -1.88 4.36
N ARG A 40 17.60 -3.06 3.74
CA ARG A 40 16.47 -3.97 4.01
C ARG A 40 16.25 -4.32 5.49
N THR A 41 17.33 -4.48 6.26
CA THR A 41 17.26 -4.80 7.69
C THR A 41 16.99 -3.60 8.60
N THR A 42 17.00 -2.39 8.03
CA THR A 42 16.82 -1.12 8.75
C THR A 42 15.48 -0.46 8.47
N PHE A 43 14.78 -0.89 7.43
CA PHE A 43 13.41 -0.43 7.19
C PHE A 43 12.48 -0.83 8.34
N GLN A 44 11.56 0.06 8.67
CA GLN A 44 10.55 -0.14 9.68
C GLN A 44 9.19 0.19 9.10
N LEU A 45 8.30 -0.80 9.06
CA LEU A 45 6.88 -0.56 8.84
C LEU A 45 6.25 -0.01 10.12
N ARG A 46 5.49 1.08 10.01
CA ARG A 46 4.88 1.75 11.18
C ARG A 46 3.40 1.40 11.32
N ILE A 47 2.62 1.60 10.27
CA ILE A 47 1.16 1.45 10.30
C ILE A 47 0.80 0.03 9.85
N ILE A 48 1.17 -0.36 8.61
CA ILE A 48 0.95 -1.72 8.09
C ILE A 48 1.48 -2.83 9.02
N ALA A 49 2.58 -2.59 9.74
CA ALA A 49 3.13 -3.54 10.72
C ALA A 49 2.12 -3.96 11.80
N LYS A 50 1.19 -3.08 12.18
CA LYS A 50 0.17 -3.38 13.20
C LYS A 50 -0.82 -4.42 12.68
N ALA A 51 -1.27 -4.27 11.43
CA ALA A 51 -2.13 -5.24 10.77
C ALA A 51 -1.40 -6.58 10.60
N LEU A 52 -0.16 -6.57 10.10
CA LEU A 52 0.64 -7.80 9.96
C LEU A 52 0.85 -8.53 11.30
N ARG A 53 1.16 -7.79 12.38
CA ARG A 53 1.32 -8.38 13.71
C ARG A 53 0.02 -9.01 14.19
N TYR A 54 -1.11 -8.31 14.07
CA TYR A 54 -2.41 -8.85 14.43
C TYR A 54 -2.71 -10.14 13.65
N LEU A 55 -2.49 -10.14 12.33
CA LEU A 55 -2.71 -11.32 11.49
C LEU A 55 -1.78 -12.50 11.85
N ALA A 56 -0.53 -12.22 12.20
CA ALA A 56 0.40 -13.24 12.71
C ALA A 56 -0.11 -13.85 14.03
N GLU A 57 -0.56 -13.02 14.97
CA GLU A 57 -1.13 -13.46 16.25
C GLU A 57 -2.38 -14.33 16.04
N GLN A 58 -3.18 -14.03 15.02
CA GLN A 58 -4.35 -14.82 14.63
C GLN A 58 -4.03 -16.04 13.76
N SER A 59 -2.74 -16.33 13.49
CA SER A 59 -2.30 -17.42 12.60
C SER A 59 -3.00 -17.37 11.23
N VAL A 60 -3.13 -16.17 10.68
CA VAL A 60 -3.70 -15.93 9.35
C VAL A 60 -2.62 -16.09 8.29
N THR A 61 -2.95 -16.84 7.25
CA THR A 61 -2.14 -16.98 6.03
C THR A 61 -2.69 -16.06 4.96
N LEU A 62 -1.88 -15.12 4.50
CA LEU A 62 -2.26 -14.22 3.42
C LEU A 62 -2.17 -14.92 2.06
N VAL A 63 -3.31 -15.02 1.37
CA VAL A 63 -3.41 -15.52 0.00
C VAL A 63 -3.26 -14.40 -1.03
N ARG A 64 -3.50 -13.15 -0.61
CA ARG A 64 -3.26 -11.93 -1.38
C ARG A 64 -2.93 -10.76 -0.45
N VAL A 65 -2.02 -9.90 -0.88
CA VAL A 65 -1.77 -8.57 -0.30
C VAL A 65 -1.90 -7.54 -1.40
N VAL A 66 -2.69 -6.51 -1.15
CA VAL A 66 -2.89 -5.38 -2.04
C VAL A 66 -2.37 -4.12 -1.35
N LEU A 67 -1.44 -3.43 -1.99
CA LEU A 67 -0.90 -2.14 -1.56
C LEU A 67 -1.48 -1.05 -2.45
N ILE A 68 -2.35 -0.21 -1.89
CA ILE A 68 -2.96 0.92 -2.61
C ILE A 68 -2.06 2.14 -2.44
N ALA A 69 -1.51 2.65 -3.55
CA ALA A 69 -0.59 3.76 -3.58
C ALA A 69 -1.05 4.82 -4.60
N SER A 70 -0.48 6.02 -4.49
CA SER A 70 -0.68 7.07 -5.49
C SER A 70 0.52 7.17 -6.45
N ASP A 71 0.26 7.68 -7.64
CA ASP A 71 1.25 8.05 -8.67
C ASP A 71 0.61 9.07 -9.62
N GLN A 72 0.25 10.24 -9.09
CA GLN A 72 -0.50 11.26 -9.83
C GLN A 72 0.41 11.97 -10.85
N PRO A 73 -0.10 12.48 -11.98
CA PRO A 73 0.73 13.18 -12.95
C PRO A 73 1.16 14.55 -12.41
N VAL A 74 2.35 15.01 -12.84
CA VAL A 74 2.91 16.33 -12.50
C VAL A 74 1.94 17.48 -12.81
N SER A 75 1.05 17.31 -13.80
CA SER A 75 0.03 18.30 -14.17
C SER A 75 -0.98 18.62 -13.06
N VAL A 76 -1.19 17.71 -12.09
CA VAL A 76 -2.01 17.96 -10.90
C VAL A 76 -1.27 18.88 -9.91
N GLY A 77 0.06 18.86 -9.94
CA GLY A 77 0.93 19.74 -9.16
C GLY A 77 2.19 19.02 -8.72
N GLU A 78 3.35 19.62 -8.99
CA GLU A 78 4.67 19.05 -8.69
C GLU A 78 4.80 18.64 -7.21
N GLN A 79 4.35 19.48 -6.28
CA GLN A 79 4.42 19.19 -4.84
C GLN A 79 3.64 17.93 -4.44
N PHE A 80 2.51 17.66 -5.09
CA PHE A 80 1.66 16.50 -4.81
C PHE A 80 2.22 15.25 -5.48
N TYR A 81 2.66 15.38 -6.74
CA TYR A 81 3.47 14.36 -7.37
C TYR A 81 4.64 13.99 -6.46
N GLN A 82 5.44 14.93 -5.97
CA GLN A 82 6.56 14.64 -5.08
C GLN A 82 6.17 13.95 -3.76
N SER A 83 4.89 13.99 -3.38
CA SER A 83 4.37 13.34 -2.18
C SER A 83 3.85 11.91 -2.39
N ASP A 84 3.70 11.40 -3.62
CA ASP A 84 3.13 10.07 -3.81
C ASP A 84 3.98 8.91 -3.28
N THR A 85 3.30 7.78 -3.10
CA THR A 85 3.80 6.61 -2.41
C THR A 85 4.12 5.41 -3.30
N VAL A 86 4.09 5.53 -4.64
CA VAL A 86 4.37 4.41 -5.56
C VAL A 86 5.69 3.68 -5.25
N TYR A 87 6.78 4.40 -5.01
CA TYR A 87 8.07 3.78 -4.67
C TYR A 87 8.11 3.26 -3.24
N THR A 88 7.39 3.90 -2.32
CA THR A 88 7.20 3.40 -0.96
C THR A 88 6.49 2.05 -0.98
N ALA A 89 5.43 1.90 -1.77
CA ALA A 89 4.74 0.63 -1.97
C ALA A 89 5.65 -0.45 -2.57
N GLN A 90 6.53 -0.09 -3.51
CA GLN A 90 7.52 -1.04 -4.07
C GLN A 90 8.50 -1.55 -3.00
N ILE A 91 8.98 -0.69 -2.10
CA ILE A 91 9.84 -1.11 -0.99
C ILE A 91 9.05 -2.03 -0.03
N ILE A 92 7.82 -1.65 0.32
CA ILE A 92 6.96 -2.46 1.21
C ILE A 92 6.70 -3.84 0.59
N ALA A 93 6.40 -3.92 -0.71
CA ALA A 93 6.22 -5.19 -1.40
C ALA A 93 7.47 -6.08 -1.30
N ARG A 94 8.67 -5.53 -1.50
CA ARG A 94 9.92 -6.28 -1.32
C ARG A 94 10.13 -6.72 0.13
N LEU A 95 9.82 -5.87 1.11
CA LEU A 95 9.92 -6.22 2.54
C LEU A 95 8.99 -7.36 2.92
N LEU A 96 7.76 -7.36 2.41
CA LEU A 96 6.81 -8.44 2.60
C LEU A 96 7.29 -9.74 1.96
N ALA A 97 7.89 -9.65 0.77
CA ALA A 97 8.49 -10.79 0.08
C ALA A 97 9.69 -11.37 0.82
N ASP A 98 10.53 -10.52 1.41
CA ASP A 98 11.68 -10.95 2.22
C ASP A 98 11.27 -11.48 3.60
N GLY A 99 10.07 -11.12 4.06
CA GLY A 99 9.55 -11.38 5.40
C GLY A 99 9.91 -10.27 6.39
N LEU A 100 8.97 -9.99 7.30
CA LEU A 100 9.13 -8.96 8.33
C LEU A 100 8.66 -9.52 9.68
N THR A 101 9.61 -9.96 10.51
CA THR A 101 9.34 -10.56 11.82
C THR A 101 8.29 -9.76 12.62
N PRO A 102 7.24 -10.41 13.14
CA PRO A 102 7.01 -11.86 13.21
C PRO A 102 6.35 -12.49 11.96
N TYR A 103 6.05 -11.70 10.93
CA TYR A 103 5.33 -12.18 9.75
C TYR A 103 6.30 -12.87 8.77
N PRO A 104 6.00 -14.11 8.31
CA PRO A 104 6.86 -14.83 7.38
C PRO A 104 6.87 -14.17 5.99
N PRO A 105 7.85 -14.51 5.13
CA PRO A 105 7.86 -14.14 3.72
C PRO A 105 6.53 -14.42 3.02
N VAL A 106 6.04 -13.45 2.25
CA VAL A 106 4.89 -13.60 1.35
C VAL A 106 5.40 -13.90 -0.05
N ASP A 107 4.81 -14.86 -0.75
CA ASP A 107 5.12 -15.10 -2.15
C ASP A 107 4.93 -13.80 -2.97
N PRO A 108 5.94 -13.30 -3.70
CA PRO A 108 5.82 -12.09 -4.52
C PRO A 108 4.64 -12.11 -5.49
N ALA A 109 4.24 -13.28 -6.00
CA ALA A 109 3.09 -13.42 -6.90
C ALA A 109 1.74 -13.12 -6.20
N ARG A 110 1.72 -13.06 -4.86
CA ARG A 110 0.56 -12.72 -4.04
C ARG A 110 0.58 -11.27 -3.56
N ILE A 111 1.56 -10.46 -3.95
CA ILE A 111 1.62 -9.05 -3.59
C ILE A 111 1.36 -8.23 -4.85
N GLU A 112 0.35 -7.38 -4.80
CA GLU A 112 0.00 -6.49 -5.89
C GLU A 112 -0.01 -5.04 -5.40
N THR A 113 0.43 -4.11 -6.26
CA THR A 113 0.27 -2.68 -6.01
C THR A 113 -0.82 -2.13 -6.91
N TRP A 114 -1.83 -1.51 -6.31
CA TRP A 114 -2.87 -0.76 -7.00
C TRP A 114 -2.53 0.72 -6.97
N ILE A 115 -2.38 1.32 -8.14
CA ILE A 115 -2.19 2.77 -8.29
C ILE A 115 -3.55 3.42 -8.49
N ILE A 116 -3.87 4.43 -7.67
CA ILE A 116 -5.09 5.22 -7.81
C ILE A 116 -5.11 5.88 -9.21
N GLN A 117 -6.11 5.51 -10.02
CA GLN A 117 -6.22 5.93 -11.41
C GLN A 117 -7.68 6.09 -11.85
N ASP A 118 -7.88 6.90 -12.90
CA ASP A 118 -9.18 7.07 -13.56
C ASP A 118 -9.60 5.81 -14.35
N GLU A 119 -10.75 5.90 -15.04
CA GLU A 119 -11.28 4.80 -15.87
C GLU A 119 -10.43 4.50 -17.12
N HIS A 120 -9.56 5.42 -17.51
CA HIS A 120 -8.65 5.29 -18.64
C HIS A 120 -7.27 4.76 -18.23
N GLY A 121 -7.03 4.56 -16.93
CA GLY A 121 -5.75 4.09 -16.39
C GLY A 121 -4.72 5.21 -16.21
N ASN A 122 -5.13 6.48 -16.20
CA ASN A 122 -4.23 7.58 -15.87
C ASN A 122 -4.19 7.78 -14.35
N GLY A 123 -2.99 7.94 -13.80
CA GLY A 123 -2.82 8.39 -12.42
C GLY A 123 -3.59 9.68 -12.17
N CYS A 124 -4.05 9.88 -10.94
CA CYS A 124 -4.96 10.97 -10.60
C CYS A 124 -4.79 11.40 -9.14
N ASP A 125 -5.42 12.50 -8.76
CA ASP A 125 -5.33 13.05 -7.40
C ASP A 125 -5.94 12.07 -6.38
N PRO A 126 -5.13 11.45 -5.50
CA PRO A 126 -5.62 10.54 -4.47
C PRO A 126 -6.43 11.25 -3.39
N SER A 127 -6.55 12.59 -3.42
CA SER A 127 -7.38 13.39 -2.52
C SER A 127 -8.80 13.61 -3.05
N ASP A 128 -9.07 13.24 -4.31
CA ASP A 128 -10.41 13.27 -4.89
C ASP A 128 -11.22 12.08 -4.36
N TYR A 129 -12.25 12.37 -3.57
CA TYR A 129 -13.10 11.37 -2.93
C TYR A 129 -13.91 10.56 -3.95
N ASP A 130 -14.50 11.21 -4.95
CA ASP A 130 -15.37 10.54 -5.91
C ASP A 130 -14.54 9.61 -6.80
N LEU A 131 -13.37 10.09 -7.25
CA LEU A 131 -12.48 9.30 -8.08
C LEU A 131 -11.94 8.11 -7.28
N THR A 132 -11.40 8.36 -6.09
CA THR A 132 -10.80 7.31 -5.26
C THR A 132 -11.83 6.24 -4.90
N LEU A 133 -13.06 6.63 -4.55
CA LEU A 133 -14.14 5.70 -4.27
C LEU A 133 -14.45 4.82 -5.50
N ARG A 134 -14.68 5.44 -6.67
CA ARG A 134 -14.99 4.69 -7.90
C ARG A 134 -13.85 3.76 -8.32
N PHE A 135 -12.59 4.16 -8.14
CA PHE A 135 -11.46 3.30 -8.37
C PHE A 135 -11.51 2.07 -7.46
N LEU A 136 -11.73 2.28 -6.16
CA LEU A 136 -11.77 1.19 -5.16
C LEU A 136 -12.96 0.26 -5.37
N GLU A 137 -14.17 0.76 -5.65
CA GLU A 137 -15.34 -0.05 -5.99
C GLU A 137 -15.03 -1.01 -7.15
N ARG A 138 -14.44 -0.49 -8.24
CA ARG A 138 -14.10 -1.33 -9.40
C ARG A 138 -13.06 -2.40 -9.09
N GLN A 139 -12.04 -2.08 -8.29
CA GLN A 139 -10.97 -3.03 -7.98
C GLN A 139 -11.39 -4.05 -6.93
N LEU A 140 -12.09 -3.61 -5.89
CA LEU A 140 -12.59 -4.50 -4.83
C LEU A 140 -13.66 -5.44 -5.36
N LEU A 141 -14.52 -5.02 -6.29
CA LEU A 141 -15.46 -5.91 -6.97
C LEU A 141 -14.74 -7.05 -7.72
N LYS A 142 -13.63 -6.74 -8.41
CA LYS A 142 -12.82 -7.76 -9.10
C LYS A 142 -12.14 -8.69 -8.10
N LEU A 143 -11.57 -8.14 -7.03
CA LEU A 143 -10.92 -8.90 -5.98
C LEU A 143 -11.90 -9.85 -5.26
N ALA A 144 -13.11 -9.39 -4.96
CA ALA A 144 -14.17 -10.19 -4.37
C ALA A 144 -14.62 -11.32 -5.32
N ALA A 145 -14.69 -11.06 -6.63
CA ALA A 145 -15.00 -12.10 -7.62
C ALA A 145 -13.87 -13.15 -7.74
N GLU A 146 -12.61 -12.75 -7.60
CA GLU A 146 -11.45 -13.66 -7.60
C GLU A 146 -11.36 -14.50 -6.30
N TYR A 147 -11.75 -13.93 -5.16
CA TYR A 147 -11.65 -14.55 -3.83
C TYR A 147 -12.98 -14.57 -3.05
N PRO A 148 -14.06 -15.19 -3.56
CA PRO A 148 -15.42 -15.03 -3.02
C PRO A 148 -15.66 -15.60 -1.62
N ASN A 149 -14.78 -16.48 -1.13
CA ASN A 149 -14.91 -17.16 0.16
C ASN A 149 -13.83 -16.76 1.17
N HIS A 150 -13.06 -15.69 0.91
CA HIS A 150 -11.98 -15.24 1.77
C HIS A 150 -12.37 -13.99 2.55
N THR A 151 -11.93 -13.93 3.81
CA THR A 151 -12.02 -12.70 4.61
C THR A 151 -11.01 -11.69 4.09
N ALA A 152 -11.43 -10.44 3.90
CA ALA A 152 -10.54 -9.32 3.62
C ALA A 152 -10.30 -8.50 4.89
N PHE A 153 -9.04 -8.22 5.21
CA PHE A 153 -8.64 -7.26 6.23
C PHE A 153 -8.26 -5.95 5.56
N LEU A 154 -8.83 -4.84 6.04
CA LEU A 154 -8.58 -3.51 5.49
C LEU A 154 -7.70 -2.72 6.47
N GLU A 155 -6.50 -2.33 6.04
CA GLU A 155 -5.68 -1.33 6.72
C GLU A 155 -5.99 0.04 6.09
N VAL A 156 -6.77 0.84 6.82
CA VAL A 156 -7.34 2.09 6.31
C VAL A 156 -6.66 3.34 6.88
N THR A 157 -5.58 3.20 7.65
CA THR A 157 -4.96 4.35 8.35
C THR A 157 -3.92 5.06 7.48
N GLY A 158 -3.33 4.38 6.50
CA GLY A 158 -2.42 4.97 5.52
C GLY A 158 -3.14 5.80 4.43
N GLY A 159 -2.34 6.50 3.62
CA GLY A 159 -2.83 7.28 2.48
C GLY A 159 -3.45 8.65 2.83
N THR A 160 -4.19 9.22 1.87
CA THR A 160 -4.98 10.44 2.06
C THR A 160 -6.30 10.13 2.77
N PRO A 161 -7.00 11.14 3.35
CA PRO A 161 -8.35 10.94 3.87
C PRO A 161 -9.34 10.35 2.85
N ALA A 162 -9.23 10.72 1.58
CA ALA A 162 -10.08 10.18 0.51
C ALA A 162 -9.82 8.69 0.26
N MET A 163 -8.56 8.24 0.31
CA MET A 163 -8.22 6.80 0.25
C MET A 163 -8.79 6.03 1.44
N THR A 164 -8.67 6.57 2.64
CA THR A 164 -9.24 5.95 3.86
C THR A 164 -10.75 5.83 3.76
N THR A 165 -11.45 6.92 3.45
CA THR A 165 -12.91 6.94 3.33
C THR A 165 -13.40 6.05 2.20
N GLY A 166 -12.76 6.12 1.02
CA GLY A 166 -13.11 5.29 -0.13
C GLY A 166 -12.96 3.80 0.19
N LEU A 167 -11.88 3.39 0.85
CA LEU A 167 -11.65 1.99 1.19
C LEU A 167 -12.62 1.48 2.26
N LEU A 168 -13.01 2.33 3.22
CA LEU A 168 -14.02 2.00 4.21
C LEU A 168 -15.40 1.78 3.58
N ILE A 169 -15.82 2.68 2.69
CA ILE A 169 -17.12 2.58 2.01
C ILE A 169 -17.11 1.35 1.08
N ALA A 170 -16.23 1.34 0.07
CA ALA A 170 -16.20 0.30 -0.94
C ALA A 170 -15.81 -1.08 -0.41
N GLY A 171 -15.15 -1.16 0.75
CA GLY A 171 -14.71 -2.41 1.36
C GLY A 171 -15.69 -3.03 2.34
N THR A 172 -16.80 -2.35 2.68
CA THR A 172 -17.82 -2.86 3.62
C THR A 172 -19.21 -3.05 3.01
N GLU A 173 -19.43 -2.56 1.80
CA GLU A 173 -20.62 -2.81 0.96
C GLU A 173 -20.47 -4.08 0.13
#